data_AF-A0A943TVT0-F1
#
_entry.id   AF-A0A943TVT0-F1
#
_cell.length_a   1.000
_cell.length_b   1.000
_cell.length_c   1.000
_cell.angle_alpha   90.00
_cell.angle_beta   90.00
_cell.angle_gamma   90.00
#
_symmetry.space_group_name_H-M   'P 1'
#
loop_
_entity.id
_entity.type
_entity.pdbx_description
1 polymer ?
#
loop_
_entity_poly.entity_id
_entity_poly.type
_entity_poly.pdbx_seq_one_letter_code
_entity_poly.pdbx_strand_id
1 'polypeptide(L)'
;MARPRKETAAQLRERIERYFERRQAEGRFPTEAGMLLELGLSEEKYAAYLADARYRPELERARLRRMDWLENQMVTESGRATGCMNALKQEKNGGYADKAGAGAEKRLVIRLEGVGSGAAE
;
A
#
# COMPACT_ATOMS: atom_id res chain seq x y z
N MET A 1 19.28 13.62 -32.99
CA MET A 1 18.27 12.86 -32.22
C MET A 1 17.65 13.80 -31.19
N ALA A 2 16.35 14.08 -31.27
CA ALA A 2 15.68 14.94 -30.30
C ALA A 2 15.61 14.22 -28.96
N ARG A 3 16.05 14.86 -27.87
CA ARG A 3 15.87 14.33 -26.50
C ARG A 3 14.37 14.05 -26.30
N PRO A 4 13.98 12.89 -25.75
CA PRO A 4 12.59 12.66 -25.39
C PRO A 4 12.16 13.77 -24.43
N ARG A 5 11.08 14.50 -24.79
CA ARG A 5 10.54 15.56 -23.94
C ARG A 5 10.24 14.95 -22.57
N LYS A 6 10.81 15.51 -21.51
CA LYS A 6 10.47 15.10 -20.14
C LYS A 6 8.96 15.26 -19.96
N GLU A 7 8.31 14.22 -19.48
CA GLU A 7 6.89 14.24 -19.11
C GLU A 7 6.60 15.44 -18.20
N THR A 8 5.45 16.09 -18.36
CA THR A 8 5.03 17.17 -17.47
C THR A 8 4.25 16.62 -16.28
N ALA A 9 4.16 17.38 -15.20
CA ALA A 9 3.34 16.99 -14.04
C ALA A 9 1.87 16.76 -14.43
N ALA A 10 1.34 17.54 -15.37
CA ALA A 10 -0.01 17.37 -15.89
C ALA A 10 -0.20 16.05 -16.65
N GLN A 11 0.79 15.65 -17.45
CA GLN A 11 0.77 14.35 -18.16
C GLN A 11 0.84 13.18 -17.18
N LEU A 12 1.70 13.26 -16.16
CA LEU A 12 1.77 12.27 -15.10
C LEU A 12 0.42 12.14 -14.38
N ARG A 13 -0.18 13.28 -14.00
CA ARG A 13 -1.49 13.33 -13.36
C ARG A 13 -2.58 12.65 -14.18
N GLU A 14 -2.68 12.97 -15.47
CA GLU A 14 -3.69 12.37 -16.36
C GLU A 14 -3.55 10.84 -16.44
N ARG A 15 -2.32 10.33 -16.46
CA ARG A 15 -2.07 8.88 -16.47
C ARG A 15 -2.41 8.22 -15.13
N ILE A 16 -2.12 8.90 -14.02
CA ILE A 16 -2.55 8.47 -12.68
C ILE A 16 -4.09 8.43 -12.61
N GLU A 17 -4.77 9.46 -13.09
CA GLU A 17 -6.24 9.53 -13.09
C GLU A 17 -6.86 8.38 -13.88
N ARG A 18 -6.37 8.11 -15.10
CA ARG A 18 -6.80 6.96 -15.91
C ARG A 18 -6.64 5.62 -15.17
N TYR A 19 -5.54 5.44 -14.45
CA TYR A 19 -5.33 4.24 -13.64
C TYR A 19 -6.40 4.11 -12.54
N PHE A 20 -6.68 5.19 -11.80
CA PHE A 20 -7.69 5.18 -10.75
C PHE A 20 -9.09 4.92 -11.28
N GLU A 21 -9.49 5.58 -12.37
CA GLU A 21 -10.80 5.40 -13.00
C GLU A 21 -11.03 3.94 -13.41
N ARG A 22 -10.03 3.32 -14.03
CA ARG A 22 -10.11 1.90 -14.42
C ARG A 22 -10.24 0.99 -13.21
N ARG A 23 -9.46 1.21 -12.16
CA ARG A 23 -9.54 0.40 -10.92
C ARG A 23 -10.86 0.57 -10.19
N GLN A 24 -11.42 1.78 -10.21
CA GLN A 24 -12.73 2.06 -9.66
C GLN A 24 -13.83 1.33 -10.44
N ALA A 25 -13.78 1.34 -11.77
CA ALA A 25 -14.71 0.60 -12.62
C ALA A 25 -14.62 -0.93 -12.40
N GLU A 26 -13.43 -1.45 -12.07
CA GLU A 26 -13.21 -2.85 -11.72
C GLU A 26 -13.61 -3.20 -10.27
N GLY A 27 -13.94 -2.21 -9.43
CA GLY A 27 -14.16 -2.41 -7.99
C GLY A 27 -12.93 -2.91 -7.24
N ARG A 28 -11.72 -2.62 -7.75
CA ARG A 28 -10.45 -3.12 -7.20
C ARG A 28 -9.68 -2.01 -6.50
N PHE A 29 -9.01 -2.35 -5.40
CA PHE A 29 -8.11 -1.42 -4.71
C PHE A 29 -6.96 -0.96 -5.63
N PRO A 30 -6.79 0.36 -5.85
CA PRO A 30 -5.68 0.89 -6.65
C PRO A 30 -4.34 0.81 -5.90
N THR A 31 -3.65 -0.33 -5.97
CA THR A 31 -2.35 -0.52 -5.31
C THR A 31 -1.23 0.33 -5.93
N GLU A 32 -0.24 0.73 -5.13
CA GLU A 32 0.95 1.44 -5.64
C GLU A 32 1.68 0.62 -6.72
N ALA A 33 1.92 -0.67 -6.48
CA ALA A 33 2.56 -1.55 -7.46
C ALA A 33 1.77 -1.60 -8.78
N GLY A 34 0.44 -1.70 -8.70
CA GLY A 34 -0.41 -1.67 -9.89
C GLY A 34 -0.35 -0.34 -10.64
N MET A 35 -0.22 0.77 -9.91
CA MET A 35 -0.03 2.09 -10.48
C MET A 35 1.33 2.19 -11.19
N LEU A 36 2.42 1.72 -10.58
CA LEU A 36 3.75 1.76 -11.19
C LEU A 36 3.81 0.93 -12.48
N LEU A 37 3.19 -0.24 -12.49
CA LEU A 37 3.07 -1.08 -13.70
C LEU A 37 2.33 -0.34 -14.82
N GLU A 38 1.21 0.31 -14.51
CA GLU A 38 0.45 1.09 -15.50
C GLU A 38 1.23 2.30 -16.03
N LEU A 39 1.98 2.95 -15.14
CA LEU A 39 2.82 4.09 -15.50
C LEU A 39 4.13 3.66 -16.19
N GLY A 40 4.41 2.36 -16.32
CA GLY A 40 5.67 1.87 -16.86
C GLY A 40 6.88 2.40 -16.09
N LEU A 41 6.74 2.53 -14.76
CA LEU A 41 7.79 3.02 -13.86
C LEU A 41 8.41 1.84 -13.11
N SER A 42 9.74 1.76 -13.15
CA SER A 42 10.49 0.97 -12.17
C SER A 42 10.47 1.67 -10.81
N GLU A 43 10.81 0.93 -9.76
CA GLU A 43 10.95 1.50 -8.41
C GLU A 43 12.01 2.62 -8.36
N GLU A 44 13.13 2.44 -9.06
CA GLU A 44 14.18 3.46 -9.17
C GLU A 44 13.66 4.75 -9.81
N LYS A 45 12.91 4.63 -10.91
CA LYS A 45 12.32 5.79 -11.59
C LYS A 45 11.23 6.45 -10.74
N TYR A 46 10.46 5.66 -10.01
CA TYR A 46 9.47 6.18 -9.06
C TYR A 46 10.14 6.96 -7.92
N ALA A 47 11.23 6.43 -7.34
CA ALA A 47 12.01 7.13 -6.31
C ALA A 47 12.58 8.46 -6.85
N ALA A 48 13.07 8.47 -8.09
CA ALA A 48 13.51 9.70 -8.74
C ALA A 48 12.37 10.73 -8.91
N TYR A 49 11.14 10.28 -9.19
CA TYR A 49 9.98 11.17 -9.32
C TYR A 49 9.52 11.69 -7.95
N LEU A 50 9.61 10.88 -6.90
CA LEU A 50 9.33 11.32 -5.52
C LEU A 50 10.34 12.38 -5.04
N ALA A 51 11.60 12.27 -5.45
CA ALA A 51 12.63 13.26 -5.13
C ALA A 51 12.50 14.56 -5.94
N ASP A 52 11.78 14.55 -7.08
CA ASP A 52 11.58 15.71 -7.94
C ASP A 52 10.33 16.49 -7.51
N ALA A 53 10.53 17.72 -7.02
CA ALA A 53 9.47 18.61 -6.57
C ALA A 53 8.37 18.87 -7.62
N ARG A 54 8.65 18.62 -8.90
CA ARG A 54 7.68 18.78 -9.99
C ARG A 54 6.64 17.65 -10.01
N TYR A 55 7.03 16.43 -9.67
CA TYR A 55 6.15 15.25 -9.74
C TYR A 55 5.64 14.82 -8.37
N ARG A 56 6.41 15.10 -7.30
CA ARG A 56 6.08 14.73 -5.94
C ARG A 56 4.62 15.07 -5.54
N PRO A 57 4.07 16.28 -5.82
CA PRO A 57 2.69 16.59 -5.43
C PRO A 57 1.65 15.66 -6.06
N GLU A 58 1.86 15.19 -7.29
CA GLU A 58 0.92 14.29 -7.96
C GLU A 58 1.00 12.86 -7.40
N LEU A 59 2.19 12.42 -6.99
CA LEU A 59 2.39 11.14 -6.32
C LEU A 59 1.84 11.15 -4.88
N GLU A 60 1.99 12.26 -4.16
CA GLU A 60 1.37 12.47 -2.84
C GLU A 60 -0.16 12.46 -2.94
N ARG A 61 -0.75 13.14 -3.94
CA ARG A 61 -2.19 13.07 -4.22
C ARG A 61 -2.64 11.64 -4.52
N ALA A 62 -1.87 10.90 -5.32
CA ALA A 62 -2.17 9.49 -5.59
C ALA A 62 -2.19 8.66 -4.29
N ARG A 63 -1.22 8.87 -3.39
CA ARG A 63 -1.20 8.20 -2.07
C ARG A 63 -2.44 8.54 -1.24
N LEU A 64 -2.80 9.83 -1.14
CA LEU A 64 -3.99 10.27 -0.40
C LEU A 64 -5.28 9.66 -0.98
N ARG A 65 -5.39 9.58 -2.30
CA ARG A 65 -6.54 8.94 -2.95
C ARG A 65 -6.65 7.45 -2.66
N ARG A 66 -5.51 6.74 -2.52
CA ARG A 66 -5.51 5.34 -2.06
C ARG A 66 -5.99 5.21 -0.62
N MET A 67 -5.57 6.12 0.27
CA MET A 67 -6.02 6.17 1.66
C MET A 67 -7.53 6.35 1.75
N ASP A 68 -8.05 7.38 1.08
CA ASP A 68 -9.47 7.70 1.02
C ASP A 68 -10.29 6.50 0.52
N TRP A 69 -9.81 5.79 -0.51
CA TRP A 69 -10.48 4.58 -0.98
C TRP A 69 -10.59 3.51 0.12
N LEU A 70 -9.50 3.25 0.85
CA LEU A 70 -9.47 2.23 1.92
C LEU A 70 -10.37 2.63 3.10
N GLU A 71 -10.36 3.90 3.47
CA GLU A 71 -11.18 4.45 4.55
C GLU A 71 -12.67 4.35 4.20
N ASN A 72 -13.06 4.79 3.01
CA ASN A 72 -14.45 4.68 2.55
C ASN A 72 -14.89 3.22 2.50
N GLN A 73 -14.09 2.33 1.92
CA GLN A 73 -14.42 0.91 1.84
C GLN A 73 -14.59 0.24 3.21
N MET A 74 -13.80 0.66 4.21
CA MET A 74 -13.95 0.19 5.58
C MET A 74 -15.26 0.67 6.23
N VAL A 75 -15.70 1.90 5.94
CA VAL A 75 -16.92 2.49 6.50
C VAL A 75 -18.18 1.99 5.79
N THR A 76 -18.12 1.80 4.47
CA THR A 76 -19.30 1.50 3.65
C THR A 76 -19.53 0.02 3.37
N GLU A 77 -18.49 -0.83 3.40
CA GLU A 77 -18.60 -2.25 3.06
C GLU A 77 -18.29 -3.17 4.24
N SER A 78 -19.32 -3.82 4.76
CA SER A 78 -19.18 -4.84 5.81
C SER A 78 -18.37 -6.04 5.27
N GLY A 79 -17.31 -6.43 5.98
CA GLY A 79 -16.44 -7.56 5.62
C GLY A 79 -15.11 -7.19 4.96
N ARG A 80 -14.91 -5.93 4.52
CA ARG A 80 -13.61 -5.48 3.98
C ARG A 80 -12.72 -4.75 4.98
N ALA A 81 -13.24 -4.45 6.18
CA ALA A 81 -12.56 -3.66 7.20
C ALA A 81 -11.17 -4.22 7.58
N THR A 82 -11.03 -5.52 7.82
CA THR A 82 -9.73 -6.13 8.19
C THR A 82 -8.69 -6.00 7.08
N GLY A 83 -9.09 -6.22 5.82
CA GLY A 83 -8.21 -6.08 4.66
C GLY A 83 -7.78 -4.63 4.43
N CYS A 84 -8.73 -3.69 4.55
CA CYS A 84 -8.46 -2.26 4.42
C CYS A 84 -7.53 -1.76 5.54
N MET A 85 -7.77 -2.20 6.77
CA MET A 85 -6.92 -1.87 7.93
C MET A 85 -5.49 -2.38 7.75
N ASN A 86 -5.32 -3.61 7.29
CA ASN A 86 -3.99 -4.16 6.98
C ASN A 86 -3.28 -3.38 5.88
N ALA A 87 -4.02 -2.89 4.88
CA ALA A 87 -3.45 -2.07 3.82
C ALA A 87 -3.03 -0.67 4.32
N LEU A 88 -3.82 -0.03 5.19
CA LEU A 88 -3.52 1.27 5.81
C LEU A 88 -2.29 1.22 6.73
N LYS A 89 -2.05 0.08 7.40
CA LYS A 89 -0.86 -0.16 8.22
C LYS A 89 0.45 -0.13 7.45
N GLN A 90 0.42 -0.32 6.13
CA GLN A 90 1.62 -0.25 5.29
C GLN A 90 2.07 1.20 5.12
N GLU A 91 3.37 1.46 5.26
CA GLU A 91 3.95 2.83 5.19
C GLU A 91 3.54 3.58 3.92
N LYS A 92 3.60 2.90 2.77
CA LYS A 92 3.23 3.44 1.44
C LYS A 92 1.77 3.87 1.29
N ASN A 93 0.89 3.41 2.18
CA ASN A 93 -0.54 3.73 2.16
C ASN A 93 -0.97 4.59 3.34
N GLY A 94 -0.11 4.92 4.31
CA GLY A 94 -0.52 5.74 5.45
C GLY A 94 0.29 5.46 6.70
N GLY A 95 0.82 4.23 6.83
CA GLY A 95 1.61 3.82 7.98
C GLY A 95 0.81 3.91 9.28
N TYR A 96 -0.50 3.65 9.20
CA TYR A 96 -1.36 3.69 10.37
C TYR A 96 -0.84 2.68 11.39
N ALA A 97 -0.29 3.15 12.50
CA ALA A 97 0.04 2.30 13.62
C ALA A 97 -1.13 2.35 14.59
N ASP A 98 -1.59 1.18 15.04
CA ASP A 98 -2.41 1.16 16.24
C ASP A 98 -1.61 1.87 17.32
N LYS A 99 -2.19 2.89 17.97
CA LYS A 99 -1.66 3.29 19.27
C LYS A 99 -1.63 2.01 20.08
N ALA A 100 -0.43 1.57 20.47
CA ALA A 100 -0.32 0.45 21.39
C ALA A 100 -1.19 0.85 22.58
N GLY A 101 -2.39 0.27 22.67
CA GLY A 101 -3.12 0.28 23.91
C GLY A 101 -2.14 -0.25 24.95
N ALA A 102 -2.19 0.27 26.16
CA ALA A 102 -1.58 -0.38 27.31
C ALA A 102 -2.26 -1.74 27.50
N GLY A 103 -2.01 -2.67 26.58
CA GLY A 103 -2.60 -3.98 26.49
C GLY A 103 -1.78 -4.86 27.40
N ALA A 104 -2.44 -5.39 28.41
CA ALA A 104 -1.89 -6.30 29.39
C ALA A 104 -0.93 -7.32 28.76
N GLU A 105 0.13 -7.62 29.50
CA GLU A 105 1.20 -8.56 29.16
C GLU A 105 0.66 -9.77 28.38
N LYS A 106 1.08 -9.91 27.12
CA LYS A 106 0.73 -11.08 26.31
C LYS A 106 1.75 -12.18 26.57
N ARG A 107 1.35 -13.18 27.36
CA ARG A 107 2.17 -14.36 27.68
C ARG A 107 1.87 -15.49 26.70
N LEU A 108 2.84 -15.86 25.88
CA LEU A 108 2.82 -17.08 25.08
C LEU A 108 3.50 -18.21 25.88
N VAL A 109 2.76 -19.27 26.19
CA VAL A 109 3.31 -20.48 26.81
C VAL A 109 3.31 -21.59 25.77
N ILE A 110 4.49 -22.00 25.32
CA ILE A 110 4.67 -23.16 24.45
C ILE A 110 5.11 -24.33 25.34
N ARG A 111 4.28 -25.36 25.46
CA ARG A 111 4.62 -26.59 26.18
C ARG A 111 4.83 -27.71 25.15
N LEU A 112 6.06 -28.19 25.06
CA LEU A 112 6.42 -29.34 24.25
C LEU A 112 6.54 -30.54 25.19
N GLU A 113 5.60 -31.47 25.11
CA GLU A 113 5.67 -32.74 25.82
C GLU A 113 6.27 -33.78 24.89
N GLY A 114 7.52 -34.16 25.16
CA GLY A 114 8.19 -35.25 24.44
C GLY A 114 7.78 -36.60 25.02
N VAL A 115 7.35 -37.54 24.18
CA VAL A 115 7.19 -38.95 24.56
C VAL A 115 8.52 -39.68 24.43
N GLY A 116 9.46 -39.35 25.33
CA GLY A 116 10.73 -40.05 25.47
C GLY A 116 10.55 -41.37 26.22
N SER A 117 9.85 -42.34 25.65
CA SER A 117 9.85 -43.71 26.15
C SER A 117 11.00 -44.50 25.51
N GLY A 118 12.06 -44.69 26.29
CA GLY A 118 12.99 -45.82 26.15
C GLY A 118 14.09 -45.64 25.11
N ALA A 119 15.26 -45.18 25.55
CA ALA A 119 16.53 -45.59 24.97
C ALA A 119 17.47 -45.99 26.12
N ALA A 120 17.20 -47.16 26.68
CA ALA A 120 18.16 -47.95 27.42
C ALA A 120 18.08 -49.35 26.83
N GLU A 121 19.00 -49.67 25.91
CA GLU A 121 19.80 -50.89 25.84
C GLU A 121 21.09 -50.58 25.06
#